data_AF-A0A9W8R2Y7-F1
#
_entry.id   AF-A0A9W8R2Y7-F1
#
_cell.length_a   1.000
_cell.length_b   1.000
_cell.length_c   1.000
_cell.angle_alpha   90.00
_cell.angle_beta   90.00
_cell.angle_gamma   90.00
#
_symmetry.space_group_name_H-M   'P 1'
#
loop_
_entity.id
_entity.type
_entity.pdbx_description
1 polymer ?
#
loop_
_entity_poly.entity_id
_entity_poly.type
_entity_poly.pdbx_seq_one_letter_code
_entity_poly.pdbx_strand_id
1 'polypeptide(L)'
;MVASSSSRSAFISSLKSFMETNSFQGVDLDWEFPAASTADGDNFVSLVRELRAAFGNAYGISVPLPSDWGSLQGFNPAGMGKYVDFFNYMAYDLHGWGVDAEPTKNVVTYQASILDIATNLMPLWANQTNASQINLGIPLYGRGYTLSSPDCKTAGCAASGPSEPGSCLADPTGVMVLSDIKTAISANDATVELDRTAMQKYATWGSDQWIAYDDGDTLALKMAWADGLCMGGAMFWTLDNDGGAWE
;
A
#
# COMPACT_ATOMS: atom_id res chain seq x y z
N MET A 1 17.43 -9.07 14.63
CA MET A 1 18.52 -8.25 14.01
C MET A 1 18.68 -6.90 14.71
N VAL A 2 17.60 -6.13 14.94
CA VAL A 2 17.71 -4.76 15.49
C VAL A 2 18.04 -4.63 16.98
N ALA A 3 17.91 -5.71 17.75
CA ALA A 3 17.93 -5.70 19.22
C ALA A 3 19.27 -5.28 19.87
N SER A 4 20.39 -5.27 19.13
CA SER A 4 21.69 -4.86 19.67
C SER A 4 22.50 -4.08 18.65
N SER A 5 23.36 -3.18 19.14
CA SER A 5 24.25 -2.38 18.29
C SER A 5 25.22 -3.25 17.48
N SER A 6 25.74 -4.34 18.05
CA SER A 6 26.64 -5.25 17.33
C SER A 6 25.93 -5.98 16.19
N SER A 7 24.69 -6.44 16.41
CA SER A 7 23.88 -7.06 15.35
C SER A 7 23.54 -6.08 14.23
N ARG A 8 23.17 -4.83 14.56
CA ARG A 8 22.90 -3.78 13.57
C ARG A 8 24.15 -3.42 12.78
N SER A 9 25.29 -3.23 13.44
CA SER A 9 26.57 -2.94 12.77
C SER A 9 26.99 -4.06 11.80
N ALA A 10 26.81 -5.32 12.19
CA ALA A 10 27.06 -6.47 11.31
C ALA A 10 26.15 -6.44 10.07
N PHE A 11 24.84 -6.21 10.26
CA PHE A 11 23.89 -6.06 9.15
C PHE A 11 24.27 -4.91 8.22
N ILE A 12 24.56 -3.72 8.76
CA ILE A 12 24.91 -2.52 7.99
C ILE A 12 26.15 -2.76 7.12
N SER A 13 27.17 -3.41 7.69
CA SER A 13 28.42 -3.73 6.98
C SER A 13 28.18 -4.71 5.83
N SER A 14 27.36 -5.75 6.07
CA SER A 14 26.96 -6.72 5.06
C SER A 14 26.13 -6.08 3.95
N LEU A 15 25.15 -5.26 4.32
CA LEU A 15 24.26 -4.57 3.38
C LEU A 15 25.04 -3.62 2.47
N LYS A 16 25.94 -2.81 3.04
CA LYS A 16 26.78 -1.90 2.25
C LYS A 16 27.62 -2.65 1.21
N SER A 17 28.26 -3.74 1.63
CA SER A 17 29.06 -4.57 0.71
C SER A 17 28.21 -5.18 -0.41
N PHE A 18 26.99 -5.64 -0.08
CA PHE A 18 26.04 -6.16 -1.05
C PHE A 18 25.60 -5.08 -2.05
N MET A 19 25.28 -3.87 -1.57
CA MET A 19 24.87 -2.75 -2.41
C MET A 19 25.99 -2.31 -3.36
N GLU A 20 27.23 -2.19 -2.87
CA GLU A 20 28.40 -1.83 -3.67
C GLU A 20 28.66 -2.88 -4.77
N THR A 21 28.56 -4.16 -4.43
CA THR A 21 28.77 -5.27 -5.37
C THR A 21 27.73 -5.27 -6.49
N ASN A 22 26.48 -4.96 -6.15
CA ASN A 22 25.35 -5.04 -7.08
C ASN A 22 24.91 -3.66 -7.63
N SER A 23 25.72 -2.62 -7.41
CA SER A 23 25.47 -1.25 -7.91
C SER A 23 24.12 -0.64 -7.50
N PHE A 24 23.63 -0.97 -6.29
CA PHE A 24 22.43 -0.35 -5.74
C PHE A 24 22.69 1.09 -5.32
N GLN A 25 21.67 1.94 -5.49
CA GLN A 25 21.72 3.36 -5.13
C GLN A 25 21.12 3.65 -3.75
N GLY A 26 20.56 2.66 -3.08
CA GLY A 26 19.91 2.81 -1.80
C GLY A 26 19.31 1.50 -1.30
N VAL A 27 18.61 1.60 -0.16
CA VAL A 27 17.87 0.50 0.45
C VAL A 27 16.49 0.99 0.87
N ASP A 28 15.47 0.15 0.66
CA ASP A 28 14.15 0.27 1.26
C ASP A 28 14.03 -0.82 2.34
N LEU A 29 13.78 -0.43 3.60
CA LEU A 29 13.77 -1.34 4.75
C LEU A 29 12.35 -1.79 5.07
N ASP A 30 11.90 -2.79 4.32
CA ASP A 30 10.54 -3.33 4.43
C ASP A 30 10.39 -4.36 5.56
N TRP A 31 10.13 -3.88 6.78
CA TRP A 31 9.78 -4.72 7.92
C TRP A 31 8.28 -4.62 8.18
N GLU A 32 7.56 -5.71 7.90
CA GLU A 32 6.12 -5.84 8.16
C GLU A 32 5.80 -6.79 9.33
N PHE A 33 5.45 -6.32 10.52
CA PHE A 33 5.70 -4.99 11.05
C PHE A 33 6.49 -5.12 12.37
N PRO A 34 7.28 -4.11 12.78
CA PRO A 34 7.80 -4.01 14.14
C PRO A 34 6.65 -4.12 15.14
N ALA A 35 6.84 -4.87 16.22
CA ALA A 35 5.78 -5.05 17.20
C ALA A 35 5.63 -3.81 18.09
N ALA A 36 4.41 -3.27 18.19
CA ALA A 36 4.11 -2.09 19.02
C ALA A 36 4.41 -2.28 20.53
N SER A 37 4.33 -3.51 21.03
CA SER A 37 4.53 -3.84 22.44
C SER A 37 6.00 -4.08 22.83
N THR A 38 6.93 -3.93 21.90
CA THR A 38 8.35 -4.20 22.11
C THR A 38 9.19 -2.93 21.94
N ALA A 39 10.49 -3.03 22.18
CA ALA A 39 11.44 -1.96 21.87
C ALA A 39 11.76 -1.86 20.36
N ASP A 40 11.02 -2.55 19.49
CA ASP A 40 11.36 -2.68 18.07
C ASP A 40 11.31 -1.33 17.34
N GLY A 41 10.33 -0.45 17.65
CA GLY A 41 10.27 0.89 17.06
C GLY A 41 11.51 1.74 17.35
N ASP A 42 11.95 1.80 18.61
CA ASP A 42 13.15 2.54 19.02
C ASP A 42 14.44 1.90 18.48
N ASN A 43 14.47 0.57 18.42
CA ASN A 43 15.57 -0.17 17.81
C ASN A 43 15.63 0.05 16.30
N PHE A 44 14.48 0.22 15.64
CA PHE A 44 14.42 0.53 14.22
C PHE A 44 14.94 1.96 13.97
N VAL A 45 14.51 2.95 14.75
CA VAL A 45 15.11 4.31 14.72
C VAL A 45 16.63 4.25 14.86
N SER A 46 17.13 3.42 15.78
CA SER A 46 18.57 3.23 15.97
C SER A 46 19.24 2.63 14.74
N LEU A 47 18.63 1.63 14.09
CA LEU A 47 19.11 1.06 12.84
C LEU A 47 19.18 2.11 11.73
N VAL A 48 18.11 2.86 11.49
CA VAL A 48 18.08 3.85 10.39
C VAL A 48 19.10 4.97 10.64
N ARG A 49 19.26 5.42 11.89
CA ARG A 49 20.31 6.37 12.27
C ARG A 49 21.71 5.84 11.96
N GLU A 50 21.99 4.60 12.34
CA GLU A 50 23.30 3.96 12.13
C GLU A 50 23.56 3.70 10.63
N LEU A 51 22.53 3.35 9.85
CA LEU A 51 22.60 3.27 8.38
C LEU A 51 22.96 4.62 7.76
N ARG A 52 22.25 5.69 8.13
CA ARG A 52 22.54 7.03 7.62
C ARG A 52 23.97 7.46 7.94
N ALA A 53 24.47 7.15 9.14
CA ALA A 53 25.85 7.43 9.52
C ALA A 53 26.87 6.66 8.64
N ALA A 54 26.58 5.40 8.28
CA ALA A 54 27.46 4.56 7.46
C ALA A 54 27.38 4.86 5.95
N PHE A 55 26.22 5.32 5.48
CA PHE A 55 25.94 5.60 4.07
C PHE A 55 26.28 7.05 3.70
N GLY A 56 26.18 7.98 4.65
CA GLY A 56 26.24 9.41 4.37
C GLY A 56 25.18 9.80 3.34
N ASN A 57 25.60 10.53 2.31
CA ASN A 57 24.74 10.93 1.19
C ASN A 57 24.94 10.07 -0.06
N ALA A 58 25.73 8.99 0.02
CA ALA A 58 26.04 8.17 -1.15
C ALA A 58 24.89 7.23 -1.53
N TYR A 59 24.02 6.90 -0.57
CA TYR A 59 22.93 5.96 -0.75
C TYR A 59 21.62 6.49 -0.16
N GLY A 60 20.52 6.22 -0.86
CA GLY A 60 19.17 6.47 -0.39
C GLY A 60 18.74 5.48 0.70
N ILE A 61 17.87 5.92 1.59
CA ILE A 61 17.24 5.11 2.64
C ILE A 61 15.76 5.43 2.66
N SER A 62 14.93 4.44 2.41
CA SER A 62 13.47 4.55 2.56
C SER A 62 12.91 3.44 3.45
N VAL A 63 11.70 3.67 3.94
CA VAL A 63 10.97 2.74 4.81
C VAL A 63 9.50 2.77 4.40
N PRO A 64 8.86 1.64 4.09
CA PRO A 64 7.43 1.63 3.92
C PRO A 64 6.72 1.76 5.27
N LEU A 65 5.58 2.46 5.28
CA LEU A 65 4.75 2.65 6.47
C LEU A 65 3.40 1.95 6.26
N PRO A 66 2.92 1.16 7.23
CA PRO A 66 1.58 0.58 7.16
C PRO A 66 0.53 1.68 7.20
N SER A 67 -0.61 1.38 6.57
CA SER A 67 -1.79 2.22 6.63
C SER A 67 -2.69 1.91 7.82
N ASP A 68 -2.67 0.69 8.36
CA ASP A 68 -3.45 0.36 9.55
C ASP A 68 -2.80 0.92 10.83
N TRP A 69 -3.64 1.41 11.74
CA TRP A 69 -3.18 2.00 13.00
C TRP A 69 -2.46 0.99 13.90
N GLY A 70 -2.94 -0.26 13.96
CA GLY A 70 -2.40 -1.27 14.87
C GLY A 70 -0.92 -1.58 14.58
N SER A 71 -0.58 -1.72 13.30
CA SER A 71 0.80 -1.92 12.85
C SER A 71 1.62 -0.63 12.94
N LEU A 72 1.03 0.52 12.61
CA LEU A 72 1.72 1.81 12.66
C LEU A 72 2.23 2.15 14.07
N GLN A 73 1.57 1.66 15.13
CA GLN A 73 2.04 1.79 16.51
C GLN A 73 3.43 1.17 16.76
N GLY A 74 3.87 0.23 15.93
CA GLY A 74 5.22 -0.34 15.96
C GLY A 74 6.32 0.61 15.47
N PHE A 75 5.95 1.71 14.82
CA PHE A 75 6.87 2.63 14.18
C PHE A 75 7.01 3.94 14.95
N ASN A 76 8.16 4.60 14.77
CA ASN A 76 8.36 5.99 15.16
C ASN A 76 8.75 6.83 13.92
N PRO A 77 7.79 7.17 13.03
CA PRO A 77 8.07 7.87 11.78
C PRO A 77 8.77 9.22 11.97
N ALA A 78 8.36 10.02 12.95
CA ALA A 78 9.02 11.29 13.25
C ALA A 78 10.47 11.12 13.75
N GLY A 79 10.75 10.06 14.50
CA GLY A 79 12.11 9.69 14.90
C GLY A 79 12.98 9.22 13.73
N MET A 80 12.41 8.42 12.83
CA MET A 80 13.09 7.90 11.63
C MET A 80 13.28 8.97 10.54
N GLY A 81 12.35 9.92 10.41
CA GLY A 81 12.32 10.96 9.37
C GLY A 81 13.57 11.82 9.29
N LYS A 82 14.36 11.86 10.39
CA LYS A 82 15.66 12.53 10.46
C LYS A 82 16.78 11.81 9.70
N TYR A 83 16.57 10.55 9.34
CA TYR A 83 17.60 9.65 8.82
C TYR A 83 17.19 8.97 7.50
N VAL A 84 15.89 8.80 7.24
CA VAL A 84 15.39 8.38 5.92
C VAL A 84 15.30 9.56 4.96
N ASP A 85 15.33 9.27 3.66
CA ASP A 85 15.02 10.24 2.61
C ASP A 85 13.50 10.40 2.47
N PHE A 86 12.76 9.28 2.42
CA PHE A 86 11.31 9.27 2.33
C PHE A 86 10.71 7.96 2.90
N PHE A 87 9.40 7.98 3.07
CA PHE A 87 8.55 6.86 3.45
C PHE A 87 7.61 6.51 2.30
N ASN A 88 7.39 5.22 2.07
CA ASN A 88 6.38 4.74 1.13
C ASN A 88 5.14 4.30 1.93
N TYR A 89 4.09 5.10 1.95
CA TYR A 89 2.89 4.78 2.74
C TYR A 89 2.01 3.79 1.99
N MET A 90 1.83 2.58 2.53
CA MET A 90 1.12 1.48 1.89
C MET A 90 -0.40 1.67 1.98
N ALA A 91 -0.89 2.65 1.22
CA ALA A 91 -2.29 3.10 1.20
C ALA A 91 -3.20 2.17 0.38
N TYR A 92 -3.01 0.86 0.52
CA TYR A 92 -3.75 -0.20 -0.14
C TYR A 92 -4.00 -1.35 0.85
N ASP A 93 -4.75 -2.37 0.44
CA ASP A 93 -5.15 -3.49 1.30
C ASP A 93 -5.92 -3.09 2.57
N LEU A 94 -6.67 -1.98 2.52
CA LEU A 94 -7.49 -1.54 3.66
C LEU A 94 -8.72 -2.42 3.86
N HIS A 95 -9.27 -2.88 2.73
CA HIS A 95 -10.47 -3.72 2.69
C HIS A 95 -10.33 -4.81 1.63
N GLY A 96 -11.05 -5.91 1.82
CA GLY A 96 -10.96 -7.07 0.93
C GLY A 96 -11.56 -8.32 1.55
N TRP A 97 -11.83 -9.32 0.72
CA TRP A 97 -12.25 -10.62 1.21
C TRP A 97 -11.16 -11.25 2.08
N GLY A 98 -11.47 -11.55 3.35
CA GLY A 98 -10.49 -12.08 4.30
C GLY A 98 -9.50 -11.05 4.87
N VAL A 99 -9.63 -9.78 4.48
CA VAL A 99 -8.94 -8.63 5.09
C VAL A 99 -9.80 -8.03 6.19
N ASP A 100 -11.08 -7.80 5.89
CA ASP A 100 -12.01 -7.17 6.81
C ASP A 100 -12.40 -8.06 8.01
N ALA A 101 -12.49 -7.44 9.18
CA ALA A 101 -13.02 -8.04 10.39
C ALA A 101 -14.51 -7.70 10.59
N GLU A 102 -15.16 -8.35 11.56
CA GLU A 102 -16.53 -7.99 11.95
C GLU A 102 -16.59 -6.52 12.43
N PRO A 103 -17.66 -5.75 12.09
CA PRO A 103 -18.90 -6.19 11.43
C PRO A 103 -18.92 -5.99 9.91
N THR A 104 -17.84 -5.50 9.30
CA THR A 104 -17.77 -5.20 7.86
C THR A 104 -17.36 -6.41 7.02
N LYS A 105 -17.07 -7.53 7.69
CA LYS A 105 -16.79 -8.81 7.03
C LYS A 105 -17.90 -9.16 6.04
N ASN A 106 -17.49 -9.67 4.88
CA ASN A 106 -18.38 -10.09 3.80
C ASN A 106 -19.27 -8.96 3.25
N VAL A 107 -18.80 -7.70 3.33
CA VAL A 107 -19.44 -6.57 2.66
C VAL A 107 -18.51 -6.08 1.55
N VAL A 108 -19.07 -5.89 0.37
CA VAL A 108 -18.35 -5.31 -0.77
C VAL A 108 -18.00 -3.87 -0.46
N THR A 109 -16.73 -3.50 -0.63
CA THR A 109 -16.27 -2.12 -0.47
C THR A 109 -15.00 -1.88 -1.28
N TYR A 110 -14.59 -0.62 -1.40
CA TYR A 110 -13.34 -0.25 -2.06
C TYR A 110 -12.14 -0.69 -1.23
N GLN A 111 -11.11 -1.25 -1.85
CA GLN A 111 -9.92 -1.69 -1.12
C GLN A 111 -9.08 -0.53 -0.54
N ALA A 112 -9.21 0.67 -1.11
CA ALA A 112 -8.35 1.81 -0.81
C ALA A 112 -9.02 3.13 -1.20
N SER A 113 -10.17 3.43 -0.57
CA SER A 113 -10.85 4.72 -0.71
C SER A 113 -10.03 5.84 -0.09
N ILE A 114 -10.06 7.02 -0.71
CA ILE A 114 -9.36 8.19 -0.18
C ILE A 114 -9.85 8.60 1.21
N LEU A 115 -11.10 8.29 1.56
CA LEU A 115 -11.67 8.60 2.88
C LEU A 115 -11.00 7.77 3.98
N ASP A 116 -10.74 6.50 3.71
CA ASP A 116 -10.05 5.59 4.63
C ASP A 116 -8.57 5.98 4.73
N ILE A 117 -7.93 6.26 3.59
CA ILE A 117 -6.54 6.74 3.53
C ILE A 117 -6.38 8.04 4.33
N ALA A 118 -7.28 9.01 4.14
CA ALA A 118 -7.24 10.28 4.86
C ALA A 118 -7.34 10.08 6.38
N THR A 119 -8.24 9.19 6.81
CA THR A 119 -8.41 8.83 8.23
C THR A 119 -7.15 8.17 8.77
N ASN A 120 -6.58 7.24 8.02
CA ASN A 120 -5.42 6.45 8.42
C ASN A 120 -4.10 7.24 8.42
N LEU A 121 -4.01 8.36 7.70
CA LEU A 121 -2.88 9.28 7.77
C LEU A 121 -2.89 10.18 9.02
N MET A 122 -4.05 10.37 9.67
CA MET A 122 -4.18 11.29 10.81
C MET A 122 -3.15 11.07 11.92
N PRO A 123 -2.78 9.83 12.31
CA PRO A 123 -1.76 9.62 13.32
C PRO A 123 -0.35 10.08 12.91
N LEU A 124 -0.01 10.02 11.62
CA LEU A 124 1.27 10.53 11.11
C LEU A 124 1.36 12.05 11.30
N TRP A 125 0.27 12.76 11.03
CA TRP A 125 0.15 14.20 11.24
C TRP A 125 0.17 14.57 12.72
N ALA A 126 -0.55 13.81 13.56
CA ALA A 126 -0.55 14.00 15.00
C ALA A 126 0.87 13.84 15.59
N ASN A 127 1.68 12.95 15.02
CA ASN A 127 3.08 12.73 15.40
C ASN A 127 4.07 13.68 14.69
N GLN A 128 3.60 14.67 13.92
CA GLN A 128 4.43 15.64 13.20
C GLN A 128 5.40 14.99 12.19
N THR A 129 4.99 13.89 11.57
CA THR A 129 5.73 13.31 10.44
C THR A 129 5.66 14.28 9.27
N ASN A 130 6.80 14.57 8.63
CA ASN A 130 6.84 15.53 7.54
C ASN A 130 6.14 14.98 6.29
N ALA A 131 5.07 15.66 5.84
CA ALA A 131 4.29 15.26 4.68
C ALA A 131 5.13 15.11 3.42
N SER A 132 6.08 16.02 3.19
CA SER A 132 6.91 16.02 1.98
C SER A 132 7.86 14.83 1.89
N GLN A 133 8.00 14.04 2.97
CA GLN A 133 8.75 12.80 2.98
C GLN A 133 7.86 11.57 2.76
N ILE A 134 6.54 11.71 2.63
CA ILE A 134 5.63 10.57 2.50
C ILE A 134 5.17 10.47 1.04
N ASN A 135 5.46 9.35 0.39
CA ASN A 135 4.93 8.99 -0.92
C ASN A 135 3.66 8.15 -0.74
N LEU A 136 2.60 8.50 -1.45
CA LEU A 136 1.34 7.77 -1.43
C LEU A 136 1.46 6.46 -2.23
N GLY A 137 1.19 5.33 -1.59
CA GLY A 137 1.14 4.02 -2.25
C GLY A 137 -0.07 3.89 -3.16
N ILE A 138 0.15 3.47 -4.40
CA ILE A 138 -0.89 3.22 -5.41
C ILE A 138 -0.81 1.76 -5.84
N PRO A 139 -1.87 0.95 -5.59
CA PRO A 139 -1.89 -0.44 -5.99
C PRO A 139 -2.15 -0.57 -7.49
N LEU A 140 -1.34 -1.39 -8.16
CA LEU A 140 -1.52 -1.82 -9.55
C LEU A 140 -2.30 -3.12 -9.62
N TYR A 141 -3.26 -3.28 -8.72
CA TYR A 141 -4.11 -4.45 -8.59
C TYR A 141 -5.42 -4.02 -7.95
N GLY A 142 -6.42 -4.89 -8.05
CA GLY A 142 -7.72 -4.77 -7.42
C GLY A 142 -7.93 -5.81 -6.34
N ARG A 143 -8.90 -5.56 -5.45
CA ARG A 143 -9.50 -6.61 -4.60
C ARG A 143 -10.97 -6.75 -4.93
N GLY A 144 -11.38 -7.98 -5.19
CA GLY A 144 -12.71 -8.32 -5.66
C GLY A 144 -13.46 -9.28 -4.75
N TYR A 145 -14.76 -9.29 -4.99
CA TYR A 145 -15.75 -10.06 -4.25
C TYR A 145 -16.68 -10.77 -5.24
N THR A 146 -17.24 -11.89 -4.80
CA THR A 146 -18.45 -12.47 -5.38
C THR A 146 -19.65 -11.96 -4.57
N LEU A 147 -20.57 -11.24 -5.22
CA LEU A 147 -21.80 -10.71 -4.64
C LEU A 147 -22.74 -11.85 -4.22
N SER A 148 -23.46 -11.65 -3.12
CA SER A 148 -24.49 -12.61 -2.66
C SER A 148 -25.80 -12.50 -3.44
N SER A 149 -26.04 -11.39 -4.13
CA SER A 149 -27.24 -11.15 -4.95
C SER A 149 -26.90 -10.33 -6.19
N PRO A 150 -27.41 -10.70 -7.38
CA PRO A 150 -27.18 -9.94 -8.61
C PRO A 150 -27.90 -8.57 -8.62
N ASP A 151 -28.87 -8.36 -7.73
CA ASP A 151 -29.67 -7.13 -7.67
C ASP A 151 -28.95 -5.97 -6.96
N CYS A 152 -27.83 -6.26 -6.28
CA CYS A 152 -27.04 -5.27 -5.54
C CYS A 152 -25.60 -5.30 -6.06
N LYS A 153 -25.13 -4.20 -6.68
CA LYS A 153 -23.83 -4.13 -7.37
C LYS A 153 -22.93 -2.96 -6.91
N THR A 154 -23.24 -2.36 -5.78
CA THR A 154 -22.53 -1.19 -5.23
C THR A 154 -21.75 -1.56 -3.97
N ALA A 155 -20.86 -0.66 -3.52
CA ALA A 155 -20.30 -0.76 -2.18
C ALA A 155 -21.44 -0.82 -1.12
N GLY A 156 -21.26 -1.63 -0.08
CA GLY A 156 -22.26 -1.93 0.94
C GLY A 156 -23.11 -3.18 0.66
N CYS A 157 -23.02 -3.77 -0.54
CA CYS A 157 -23.70 -5.03 -0.84
C CYS A 157 -23.05 -6.22 -0.10
N ALA A 158 -23.84 -7.26 0.18
CA ALA A 158 -23.31 -8.48 0.79
C ALA A 158 -22.49 -9.29 -0.22
N ALA A 159 -21.33 -9.78 0.23
CA ALA A 159 -20.45 -10.70 -0.50
C ALA A 159 -20.58 -12.13 0.04
N SER A 160 -20.38 -13.12 -0.83
CA SER A 160 -20.39 -14.55 -0.51
C SER A 160 -19.01 -15.21 -0.61
N GLY A 161 -18.06 -14.53 -1.26
CA GLY A 161 -16.71 -15.03 -1.49
C GLY A 161 -15.76 -13.97 -2.07
N PRO A 162 -14.49 -14.34 -2.30
CA PRO A 162 -13.60 -13.54 -3.13
C PRO A 162 -14.11 -13.55 -4.58
N SER A 163 -13.65 -12.60 -5.40
CA SER A 163 -13.89 -12.67 -6.85
C SER A 163 -13.23 -13.89 -7.49
N GLU A 164 -13.61 -14.19 -8.72
CA GLU A 164 -12.89 -15.12 -9.58
C GLU A 164 -11.41 -14.73 -9.71
N PRO A 165 -10.50 -15.71 -9.76
CA PRO A 165 -9.06 -15.45 -9.88
C PRO A 165 -8.70 -14.90 -11.26
N GLY A 166 -7.65 -14.07 -11.30
CA GLY A 166 -7.02 -13.63 -12.53
C GLY A 166 -6.24 -14.75 -13.22
N SER A 167 -5.84 -14.52 -14.47
CA SER A 167 -5.04 -15.47 -15.23
C SER A 167 -3.57 -15.51 -14.76
N CYS A 168 -3.06 -14.39 -14.27
CA CYS A 168 -1.69 -14.24 -13.76
C CYS A 168 -1.56 -14.69 -12.29
N LEU A 169 -2.61 -14.49 -11.48
CA LEU A 169 -2.60 -14.74 -10.05
C LEU A 169 -3.93 -15.35 -9.58
N ALA A 170 -3.83 -16.50 -8.90
CA ALA A 170 -4.96 -17.16 -8.25
C ALA A 170 -4.93 -16.92 -6.73
N ASP A 171 -5.21 -15.68 -6.32
CA ASP A 171 -5.19 -15.28 -4.92
C ASP A 171 -6.50 -15.64 -4.19
N PRO A 172 -6.44 -16.30 -3.02
CA PRO A 172 -7.64 -16.74 -2.29
C PRO A 172 -8.40 -15.60 -1.59
N THR A 173 -7.88 -14.38 -1.61
CA THR A 173 -8.48 -13.17 -1.02
C THR A 173 -9.08 -12.24 -2.07
N GLY A 174 -9.11 -12.66 -3.34
CA GLY A 174 -9.72 -11.90 -4.43
C GLY A 174 -8.81 -10.82 -5.02
N VAL A 175 -7.49 -10.93 -4.84
CA VAL A 175 -6.56 -10.02 -5.53
C VAL A 175 -6.50 -10.36 -7.03
N MET A 176 -6.61 -9.34 -7.88
CA MET A 176 -6.41 -9.45 -9.32
C MET A 176 -5.49 -8.34 -9.81
N VAL A 177 -4.46 -8.66 -10.59
CA VAL A 177 -3.54 -7.67 -11.14
C VAL A 177 -4.25 -6.75 -12.14
N LEU A 178 -3.82 -5.50 -12.26
CA LEU A 178 -4.51 -4.49 -13.08
C LEU A 178 -4.64 -4.92 -14.55
N SER A 179 -3.66 -5.63 -15.11
CA SER A 179 -3.70 -6.18 -16.46
C SER A 179 -4.82 -7.22 -16.68
N ASP A 180 -5.05 -8.09 -15.69
CA ASP A 180 -6.15 -9.06 -15.69
C ASP A 180 -7.49 -8.35 -15.51
N ILE A 181 -7.56 -7.28 -14.70
CA ILE A 181 -8.77 -6.47 -14.54
C ILE A 181 -9.15 -5.81 -15.87
N LYS A 182 -8.20 -5.16 -16.55
CA LYS A 182 -8.40 -4.56 -17.89
C LYS A 182 -8.92 -5.61 -18.89
N THR A 183 -8.35 -6.82 -18.84
CA THR A 183 -8.77 -7.96 -19.68
C THR A 183 -10.18 -8.42 -19.33
N ALA A 184 -10.50 -8.59 -18.05
CA ALA A 184 -11.82 -9.01 -17.57
C ALA A 184 -12.91 -8.00 -17.94
N ILE A 185 -12.63 -6.70 -17.83
CA ILE A 185 -13.53 -5.63 -18.24
C ILE A 185 -13.88 -5.77 -19.73
N SER A 186 -12.86 -5.94 -20.57
CA SER A 186 -13.01 -6.02 -22.02
C SER A 186 -13.70 -7.33 -22.46
N ALA A 187 -13.34 -8.45 -21.85
CA ALA A 187 -13.82 -9.77 -22.23
C ALA A 187 -15.29 -10.03 -21.80
N ASN A 188 -15.73 -9.40 -20.72
CA ASN A 188 -17.05 -9.65 -20.13
C ASN A 188 -18.05 -8.50 -20.31
N ASP A 189 -17.71 -7.47 -21.10
CA ASP A 189 -18.54 -6.26 -21.27
C ASP A 189 -18.94 -5.66 -19.90
N ALA A 190 -17.94 -5.51 -19.02
CA ALA A 190 -18.18 -5.13 -17.64
C ALA A 190 -18.73 -3.70 -17.52
N THR A 191 -19.59 -3.47 -16.53
CA THR A 191 -19.98 -2.12 -16.13
C THR A 191 -18.91 -1.55 -15.21
N VAL A 192 -18.35 -0.38 -15.59
CA VAL A 192 -17.31 0.32 -14.83
C VAL A 192 -17.87 1.63 -14.29
N GLU A 193 -17.67 1.87 -13.01
CA GLU A 193 -18.13 3.07 -12.32
C GLU A 193 -16.96 3.75 -11.59
N LEU A 194 -16.89 5.07 -11.71
CA LEU A 194 -15.93 5.91 -10.98
C LEU A 194 -16.66 6.60 -9.83
N ASP A 195 -16.33 6.23 -8.60
CA ASP A 195 -16.77 6.96 -7.42
C ASP A 195 -15.77 8.07 -7.11
N ARG A 196 -16.12 9.29 -7.51
CA ARG A 196 -15.29 10.48 -7.28
C ARG A 196 -15.15 10.86 -5.80
N THR A 197 -16.05 10.41 -4.94
CA THR A 197 -15.96 10.65 -3.49
C THR A 197 -14.95 9.72 -2.86
N ALA A 198 -14.96 8.45 -3.25
CA ALA A 198 -13.97 7.46 -2.82
C ALA A 198 -12.64 7.57 -3.58
N MET A 199 -12.62 8.24 -4.74
CA MET A 199 -11.50 8.27 -5.69
C MET A 199 -11.04 6.86 -6.07
N GLN A 200 -12.00 5.97 -6.31
CA GLN A 200 -11.80 4.57 -6.67
C GLN A 200 -12.74 4.20 -7.82
N LYS A 201 -12.31 3.27 -8.67
CA LYS A 201 -13.19 2.63 -9.64
C LYS A 201 -13.59 1.27 -9.13
N TYR A 202 -14.76 0.83 -9.59
CA TYR A 202 -15.11 -0.57 -9.52
C TYR A 202 -15.68 -1.06 -10.86
N ALA A 203 -15.45 -2.33 -11.14
CA ALA A 203 -16.03 -3.02 -12.28
C ALA A 203 -16.94 -4.15 -11.80
N THR A 204 -18.03 -4.38 -12.53
CA THR A 204 -18.92 -5.52 -12.31
C THR A 204 -19.18 -6.24 -13.62
N TRP A 205 -19.15 -7.57 -13.58
CA TRP A 205 -19.48 -8.41 -14.72
C TRP A 205 -20.20 -9.68 -14.29
N GLY A 206 -20.80 -10.36 -15.26
CA GLY A 206 -21.67 -11.50 -14.99
C GLY A 206 -22.81 -11.14 -14.04
N SER A 207 -23.23 -12.11 -13.24
CA SER A 207 -24.26 -11.92 -12.21
C SER A 207 -23.72 -11.41 -10.88
N ASP A 208 -22.46 -11.69 -10.55
CA ASP A 208 -21.98 -11.57 -9.18
C ASP A 208 -20.53 -11.09 -9.03
N GLN A 209 -19.77 -10.85 -10.09
CA GLN A 209 -18.39 -10.42 -9.95
C GLN A 209 -18.29 -8.91 -9.75
N TRP A 210 -17.50 -8.50 -8.77
CA TRP A 210 -17.25 -7.11 -8.40
C TRP A 210 -15.77 -6.93 -8.04
N ILE A 211 -15.11 -5.89 -8.55
CA ILE A 211 -13.72 -5.57 -8.18
C ILE A 211 -13.47 -4.08 -8.07
N ALA A 212 -12.83 -3.64 -6.99
CA ALA A 212 -12.34 -2.26 -6.83
C ALA A 212 -10.87 -2.16 -7.20
N TYR A 213 -10.51 -1.13 -7.95
CA TYR A 213 -9.17 -0.93 -8.47
C TYR A 213 -8.87 0.54 -8.75
N ASP A 214 -7.57 0.81 -8.95
CA ASP A 214 -7.05 2.10 -9.38
C ASP A 214 -6.59 2.04 -10.85
N ASP A 215 -6.75 3.16 -11.56
CA ASP A 215 -6.25 3.37 -12.92
C ASP A 215 -5.83 4.84 -13.13
N GLY A 216 -5.66 5.27 -14.39
CA GLY A 216 -5.24 6.64 -14.72
C GLY A 216 -6.17 7.72 -14.15
N ASP A 217 -7.49 7.49 -14.13
CA ASP A 217 -8.46 8.46 -13.62
C ASP A 217 -8.36 8.60 -12.10
N THR A 218 -8.28 7.47 -11.38
CA THR A 218 -8.20 7.51 -9.91
C THR A 218 -6.83 7.98 -9.45
N LEU A 219 -5.75 7.64 -10.17
CA LEU A 219 -4.41 8.17 -9.96
C LEU A 219 -4.42 9.70 -10.05
N ALA A 220 -5.01 10.28 -11.10
CA ALA A 220 -5.07 11.74 -11.25
C ALA A 220 -5.80 12.41 -10.07
N LEU A 221 -6.91 11.82 -9.59
CA LEU A 221 -7.65 12.32 -8.42
C LEU A 221 -6.82 12.22 -7.13
N LYS A 222 -6.21 11.06 -6.88
CA LYS A 222 -5.39 10.80 -5.69
C LYS A 222 -4.14 11.66 -5.65
N MET A 223 -3.49 11.90 -6.79
CA MET A 223 -2.33 12.79 -6.88
C MET A 223 -2.71 14.25 -6.61
N ALA A 224 -3.81 14.74 -7.19
CA ALA A 224 -4.29 16.09 -6.90
C ALA A 224 -4.62 16.29 -5.40
N TRP A 225 -5.16 15.25 -4.75
CA TRP A 225 -5.40 15.25 -3.31
C TRP A 225 -4.09 15.22 -2.50
N ALA A 226 -3.14 14.35 -2.87
CA ALA A 226 -1.85 14.21 -2.19
C ALA A 226 -1.00 15.50 -2.29
N ASP A 227 -1.02 16.16 -3.46
CA ASP A 227 -0.39 17.46 -3.68
C ASP A 227 -1.00 18.53 -2.75
N GLY A 228 -2.32 18.49 -2.54
CA GLY A 228 -3.02 19.36 -1.59
C GLY A 228 -2.59 19.19 -0.13
N LEU A 229 -1.98 18.04 0.21
CA LEU A 229 -1.38 17.74 1.52
C LEU A 229 0.14 17.94 1.56
N CYS A 230 0.73 18.43 0.47
CA CYS A 230 2.19 18.58 0.31
C CYS A 230 2.94 17.24 0.49
N MET A 231 2.35 16.12 0.04
CA MET A 231 3.00 14.81 0.06
C MET A 231 4.21 14.77 -0.90
N GLY A 232 5.14 13.85 -0.67
CA GLY A 232 6.40 13.75 -1.41
C GLY A 232 6.26 13.21 -2.84
N GLY A 233 5.20 12.45 -3.12
CA GLY A 233 4.98 11.84 -4.43
C GLY A 233 4.14 10.56 -4.33
N ALA A 234 4.38 9.63 -5.24
CA ALA A 234 3.71 8.32 -5.30
C ALA A 234 4.73 7.17 -5.32
N MET A 235 4.30 6.03 -4.79
CA MET A 235 4.95 4.73 -4.93
C MET A 235 3.95 3.76 -5.53
N PHE A 236 4.36 2.95 -6.51
CA PHE A 236 3.48 1.99 -7.19
C PHE A 236 3.79 0.56 -6.76
N TRP A 237 2.75 -0.19 -6.38
CA TRP A 237 2.85 -1.60 -6.04
C TRP A 237 1.99 -2.47 -6.98
N THR A 238 2.52 -3.17 -7.96
CA THR A 238 3.90 -3.18 -8.48
C THR A 238 3.88 -3.08 -10.00
N LEU A 239 4.98 -2.63 -10.59
CA LEU A 239 5.07 -2.33 -12.03
C LEU A 239 4.68 -3.52 -12.93
N ASP A 240 4.97 -4.74 -12.52
CA ASP A 240 4.65 -5.97 -13.26
C ASP A 240 3.14 -6.26 -13.35
N ASN A 241 2.30 -5.60 -12.54
CA ASN A 241 0.85 -5.80 -12.58
C ASN A 241 0.11 -4.87 -13.55
N ASP A 242 0.73 -3.79 -14.04
CA ASP A 242 0.07 -2.75 -14.85
C ASP A 242 -0.42 -3.28 -16.21
N GLY A 243 0.40 -4.11 -16.87
CA GLY A 243 0.12 -4.66 -18.19
C GLY A 243 0.39 -3.74 -19.38
N GLY A 244 0.98 -2.56 -19.18
CA GLY A 244 1.30 -1.59 -20.24
C GLY A 244 0.74 -0.20 -19.96
N ALA A 245 1.02 0.78 -20.85
CA ALA A 245 0.82 2.21 -20.61
C ALA A 245 -0.53 2.59 -19.97
N TRP A 246 -0.45 3.50 -19.01
CA TRP A 246 -1.57 4.18 -18.35
C TRP A 246 -2.26 5.11 -19.35
N GLU A 247 -3.29 4.60 -20.02
CA GLU A 247 -4.25 5.41 -20.78
C GLU A 247 -5.42 5.83 -19.89
#